data_AF-A0A3D3TKL0-F1
#
_entry.id   AF-A0A3D3TKL0-F1
#
_cell.length_a   1.000
_cell.length_b   1.000
_cell.length_c   1.000
_cell.angle_alpha   90.00
_cell.angle_beta   90.00
_cell.angle_gamma   90.00
#
_symmetry.space_group_name_H-M   'P 1'
#
loop_
_entity.id
_entity.type
_entity.pdbx_description
1 polymer ?
#
loop_
_entity_poly.entity_id
_entity_poly.type
_entity_poly.pdbx_seq_one_letter_code
_entity_poly.pdbx_strand_id
1 'polypeptide(L)'
;MKSKRNLAGFFVSMPGILWLTVFFLIPYFIIILYSFLTSGIYGGVELPFTLEAYTRMLGNGGYWRIFGKTGWVFLFGNAIWLGRGRPKAYFIATSKRSNIDLTLVIAPFWANFLERIFGWRV
;
A
#
# COMPACT_ATOMS: atom_id res chain seq x y z
N MET A 1 -13.65 -4.35 37.67
CA MET A 1 -12.55 -5.23 37.17
C MET A 1 -12.20 -5.13 35.67
N LYS A 2 -12.81 -4.24 34.85
CA LYS A 2 -12.49 -4.10 33.41
C LYS A 2 -11.30 -3.17 33.08
N SER A 3 -10.89 -2.29 34.00
CA SER A 3 -9.86 -1.25 33.74
C SER A 3 -8.43 -1.80 33.63
N LYS A 4 -8.03 -2.82 34.41
CA LYS A 4 -6.65 -3.33 34.41
C LYS A 4 -6.24 -4.12 33.16
N ARG A 5 -7.19 -4.67 32.40
CA ARG A 5 -6.90 -5.41 31.15
C ARG A 5 -6.49 -4.49 30.00
N ASN A 6 -6.97 -3.25 30.00
CA ASN A 6 -6.64 -2.26 28.96
C ASN A 6 -5.20 -1.75 29.09
N LEU A 7 -4.72 -1.56 30.33
CA LEU A 7 -3.33 -1.17 30.60
C LEU A 7 -2.34 -2.28 30.22
N ALA A 8 -2.62 -3.53 30.61
CA ALA A 8 -1.77 -4.66 30.25
C ALA A 8 -1.71 -4.88 28.72
N GLY A 9 -2.84 -4.78 28.02
CA GLY A 9 -2.88 -4.85 26.55
C GLY A 9 -2.14 -3.69 25.88
N PHE A 10 -2.22 -2.49 26.44
CA PHE A 10 -1.45 -1.33 25.96
C PHE A 10 0.06 -1.54 26.09
N PHE A 11 0.54 -2.01 27.25
CA PHE A 11 1.97 -2.28 27.46
C PHE A 11 2.52 -3.39 26.55
N VAL A 12 1.73 -4.43 26.27
CA VAL A 12 2.15 -5.51 25.34
C VAL A 12 2.25 -5.00 23.91
N SER A 13 1.35 -4.11 23.48
CA SER A 13 1.38 -3.52 22.14
C SER A 13 2.37 -2.36 22.00
N MET A 14 2.85 -1.80 23.11
CA MET A 14 3.68 -0.61 23.14
C MET A 14 4.97 -0.72 22.30
N PRO A 15 5.73 -1.83 22.31
CA PRO A 15 6.93 -1.95 21.47
C PRO A 15 6.61 -1.89 19.97
N GLY A 16 5.52 -2.52 19.53
CA GLY A 16 5.07 -2.48 18.14
C GLY A 16 4.60 -1.10 17.71
N ILE A 17 3.84 -0.41 18.58
CA ILE A 17 3.40 0.96 18.35
C ILE A 17 4.60 1.91 18.27
N LEU A 18 5.56 1.81 19.19
CA LEU A 18 6.77 2.62 19.18
C LEU A 18 7.58 2.38 17.90
N TRP A 19 7.74 1.12 17.49
CA TRP A 19 8.44 0.77 16.28
C TRP A 19 7.79 1.38 15.03
N LEU A 20 6.49 1.17 14.84
CA LEU A 20 5.74 1.75 13.73
C LEU A 20 5.75 3.29 13.77
N THR A 21 5.69 3.87 14.97
CA THR A 21 5.74 5.33 15.11
C THR A 21 7.08 5.87 14.63
N VAL A 22 8.19 5.31 15.13
CA VAL A 22 9.53 5.81 14.84
C VAL A 22 9.93 5.58 13.39
N PHE A 23 9.67 4.40 12.84
CA PHE A 23 10.18 4.02 11.52
C PHE A 23 9.20 4.22 10.38
N PHE A 24 7.91 4.43 10.65
CA PHE A 24 6.91 4.64 9.61
C PHE A 24 6.25 6.01 9.76
N LEU A 25 5.68 6.30 10.93
CA LEU A 25 4.89 7.52 11.13
C LEU A 25 5.75 8.79 11.09
N ILE A 26 6.90 8.81 11.77
CA ILE A 26 7.80 9.98 11.77
C ILE A 26 8.30 10.29 10.35
N PRO A 27 8.89 9.34 9.58
CA PRO A 27 9.30 9.62 8.20
C PRO A 27 8.15 10.09 7.32
N TYR A 28 6.95 9.51 7.50
CA TYR A 28 5.77 9.93 6.77
C TYR A 28 5.37 11.38 7.06
N PHE A 29 5.41 11.80 8.33
CA PHE A 29 5.17 13.20 8.69
C PHE A 29 6.22 14.15 8.11
N ILE A 30 7.49 13.75 8.05
CA ILE A 30 8.55 14.54 7.42
C ILE A 30 8.21 14.78 5.94
N ILE A 31 7.77 13.74 5.21
CA ILE A 31 7.36 13.85 3.80
C ILE A 31 6.17 14.79 3.65
N ILE A 32 5.17 14.71 4.54
CA ILE A 32 4.01 15.61 4.52
C ILE A 32 4.45 17.06 4.74
N LEU A 33 5.33 17.33 5.71
CA LEU A 33 5.83 18.68 5.93
C LEU A 33 6.55 19.18 4.67
N TYR A 34 7.42 18.35 4.10
CA TYR A 34 8.20 18.69 2.90
C TYR A 34 7.32 18.95 1.66
N SER A 35 6.14 18.32 1.56
CA SER A 35 5.23 18.58 0.44
C SER A 35 4.61 19.99 0.44
N PHE A 36 4.66 20.70 1.58
CA PHE A 36 4.26 22.11 1.65
C PHE A 36 5.43 23.09 1.51
N LEU A 37 6.69 22.62 1.47
CA LEU A 37 7.85 23.50 1.28
C LEU A 37 8.05 23.83 -0.21
N THR A 38 8.72 24.94 -0.48
CA THR A 38 9.00 25.39 -1.85
C THR A 38 10.25 24.67 -2.39
N SER A 39 10.22 24.24 -3.65
CA SER A 39 11.39 23.65 -4.32
C SER A 39 12.43 24.73 -4.59
N GLY A 40 13.59 24.64 -3.93
CA GLY A 40 14.75 25.49 -4.20
C GLY A 40 15.36 25.20 -5.58
N ILE A 41 16.00 26.21 -6.16
CA ILE A 41 16.56 26.17 -7.54
C ILE A 41 17.67 25.11 -7.69
N TYR A 42 18.35 24.76 -6.59
CA TYR A 42 19.48 23.82 -6.58
C TYR A 42 19.16 22.45 -5.92
N GLY A 43 17.87 22.09 -5.82
CA GLY A 43 17.47 20.75 -5.35
C GLY A 43 17.26 20.62 -3.84
N GLY A 44 16.98 21.73 -3.15
CA GLY A 44 16.57 21.76 -1.74
C GLY A 44 15.09 22.06 -1.55
N VAL A 45 14.61 21.98 -0.31
CA VAL A 45 13.32 22.52 0.12
C VAL A 45 13.56 23.75 0.98
N GLU A 46 12.94 24.86 0.61
CA GLU A 46 13.09 26.14 1.30
C GLU A 46 11.74 26.62 1.83
N LEU A 47 11.78 27.41 2.91
CA LEU A 47 10.65 28.23 3.32
C LEU A 47 10.47 29.36 2.29
N PRO A 48 9.25 29.79 1.96
CA PRO A 48 8.01 29.65 2.75
C PRO A 48 7.20 28.38 2.46
N PHE A 49 6.22 28.10 3.32
CA PHE A 49 5.17 27.12 3.05
C PHE A 49 4.25 27.62 1.93
N THR A 50 4.03 26.79 0.91
CA THR A 50 3.22 27.11 -0.26
C THR A 50 2.33 25.93 -0.68
N LEU A 51 1.19 26.24 -1.31
CA LEU A 51 0.30 25.27 -1.94
C LEU A 51 0.52 25.17 -3.46
N GLU A 52 1.51 25.89 -4.00
CA GLU A 52 1.80 25.95 -5.44
C GLU A 52 2.12 24.57 -6.04
N ALA A 53 2.81 23.71 -5.29
CA ALA A 53 3.09 22.34 -5.72
C ALA A 53 1.80 21.55 -6.00
N TYR A 54 0.77 21.74 -5.17
CA TYR A 54 -0.53 21.08 -5.32
C TYR A 54 -1.34 21.67 -6.48
N THR A 55 -1.36 23.00 -6.63
CA THR A 55 -2.07 23.63 -7.76
C THR A 55 -1.45 23.24 -9.10
N ARG A 56 -0.11 23.17 -9.17
CA ARG A 56 0.63 22.68 -10.34
C ARG A 56 0.33 21.21 -10.64
N MET A 57 0.25 20.37 -9.61
CA MET A 57 -0.10 18.95 -9.76
C MET A 57 -1.53 18.79 -10.29
N LEU A 58 -2.49 19.49 -9.68
CA LEU A 58 -3.92 19.41 -10.04
C LEU A 58 -4.22 20.06 -11.40
N GLY A 59 -3.48 21.09 -11.79
CA GLY A 59 -3.63 21.75 -13.10
C GLY A 59 -3.04 20.96 -14.26
N ASN A 60 -2.22 19.94 -14.01
CA ASN A 60 -1.56 19.16 -15.05
C ASN A 60 -2.40 17.92 -15.43
N GLY A 61 -3.01 17.97 -16.62
CA GLY A 61 -3.84 16.89 -17.17
C GLY A 61 -3.13 15.53 -17.29
N GLY A 62 -1.80 15.50 -17.33
CA GLY A 62 -1.01 14.27 -17.30
C GLY A 62 -1.22 13.47 -16.01
N TYR A 63 -1.30 14.15 -14.86
CA TYR A 63 -1.57 13.49 -13.57
C TYR A 63 -2.96 12.86 -13.55
N TRP A 64 -3.97 13.57 -14.02
CA TRP A 64 -5.35 13.04 -14.11
C TRP A 64 -5.46 11.84 -15.04
N ARG A 65 -4.75 11.85 -16.17
CA ARG A 65 -4.71 10.70 -17.08
C ARG A 65 -4.10 9.47 -16.42
N ILE A 66 -2.99 9.64 -15.69
CA ILE A 66 -2.35 8.54 -14.96
C ILE A 66 -3.24 8.07 -13.83
N PHE A 67 -3.81 8.98 -13.04
CA PHE A 67 -4.72 8.67 -11.95
C PHE A 67 -5.94 7.86 -12.44
N GLY A 68 -6.57 8.31 -13.52
CA GLY A 68 -7.68 7.60 -14.16
C GLY A 68 -7.29 6.21 -14.67
N LYS A 69 -6.11 6.08 -15.31
CA LYS A 69 -5.59 4.79 -15.76
C LYS A 69 -5.35 3.83 -14.59
N THR A 70 -4.73 4.31 -13.52
CA THR A 70 -4.48 3.51 -12.31
C THR A 70 -5.79 3.09 -11.65
N GLY A 71 -6.75 4.02 -11.54
CA GLY A 71 -8.09 3.74 -11.02
C GLY A 71 -8.82 2.69 -11.85
N TRP A 72 -8.78 2.81 -13.18
CA TRP A 72 -9.38 1.84 -14.09
C TRP A 72 -8.77 0.44 -13.94
N VAL A 73 -7.44 0.34 -13.95
CA VAL A 73 -6.74 -0.93 -13.76
C VAL A 73 -7.06 -1.55 -12.40
N PHE A 74 -7.08 -0.73 -11.34
CA PHE A 74 -7.43 -1.18 -9.99
C PHE A 74 -8.86 -1.72 -9.91
N LEU A 75 -9.84 -0.95 -10.40
CA LEU A 75 -11.26 -1.33 -10.33
C LEU A 75 -11.54 -2.57 -11.17
N PHE A 76 -11.05 -2.60 -12.41
CA PHE A 76 -11.24 -3.73 -13.31
C PHE A 76 -10.58 -5.00 -12.75
N GLY A 77 -9.34 -4.88 -12.25
CA GLY A 77 -8.62 -5.97 -11.60
C GLY A 77 -9.39 -6.51 -10.39
N ASN A 78 -9.83 -5.63 -9.48
CA ASN A 78 -10.60 -6.03 -8.30
C ASN A 78 -11.94 -6.68 -8.66
N ALA A 79 -12.66 -6.15 -9.64
CA ALA A 79 -13.94 -6.72 -10.08
C ALA A 79 -13.76 -8.16 -10.58
N ILE A 80 -12.73 -8.41 -11.41
CA ILE A 80 -12.39 -9.76 -11.87
C ILE A 80 -12.01 -10.66 -10.69
N TRP A 81 -11.17 -10.18 -9.77
CA TRP A 81 -10.73 -10.96 -8.61
C TRP A 81 -11.87 -11.28 -7.65
N LEU A 82 -12.78 -10.34 -7.39
CA LEU A 82 -13.95 -10.61 -6.54
C LEU A 82 -14.90 -11.61 -7.21
N GLY A 83 -15.12 -11.47 -8.51
CA GLY A 83 -15.98 -12.38 -9.28
C GLY A 83 -15.42 -13.80 -9.36
N ARG A 84 -14.12 -13.96 -9.62
CA ARG A 84 -13.49 -15.28 -9.83
C ARG A 84 -12.85 -15.86 -8.58
N GLY A 85 -12.40 -15.02 -7.65
CA GLY A 85 -11.69 -15.42 -6.44
C GLY A 85 -12.58 -16.16 -5.46
N ARG A 86 -13.83 -15.69 -5.26
CA ARG A 86 -14.78 -16.36 -4.35
C ARG A 86 -15.12 -17.79 -4.77
N PRO A 87 -15.52 -18.07 -6.03
CA PRO A 87 -15.77 -19.46 -6.47
C PRO A 87 -14.55 -20.36 -6.30
N LYS A 88 -13.34 -19.85 -6.62
CA LYS A 88 -12.10 -20.61 -6.45
C LYS A 88 -11.80 -20.91 -4.98
N ALA A 89 -11.94 -19.92 -4.10
CA ALA A 89 -11.75 -20.13 -2.67
C ALA A 89 -12.72 -21.18 -2.10
N TYR A 90 -13.98 -21.15 -2.55
CA TYR A 90 -14.97 -22.15 -2.16
C TYR A 90 -14.57 -23.56 -2.63
N PHE A 91 -14.17 -23.70 -3.90
CA PHE A 91 -13.73 -24.99 -4.44
C PHE A 91 -12.53 -25.57 -3.68
N ILE A 92 -11.55 -24.73 -3.34
CA ILE A 92 -10.37 -25.12 -2.55
C ILE A 92 -10.80 -25.61 -1.16
N ALA A 93 -11.73 -24.92 -0.51
CA ALA A 93 -12.21 -25.28 0.82
C ALA A 93 -12.96 -26.63 0.84
N THR A 94 -13.65 -26.98 -0.25
CA THR A 94 -14.40 -28.24 -0.37
C THR A 94 -13.62 -29.39 -1.04
N SER A 95 -12.42 -29.11 -1.55
CA SER A 95 -11.59 -30.07 -2.29
C SER A 95 -10.92 -31.09 -1.35
N LYS A 96 -10.87 -32.36 -1.76
CA LYS A 96 -10.08 -33.41 -1.08
C LYS A 96 -8.57 -33.14 -1.15
N ARG A 97 -8.13 -32.27 -2.07
CA ARG A 97 -6.72 -31.89 -2.28
C ARG A 97 -6.45 -30.43 -1.87
N SER A 98 -7.22 -29.90 -0.92
CA SER A 98 -7.13 -28.51 -0.44
C SER A 98 -5.70 -28.05 -0.12
N ASN A 99 -4.87 -28.91 0.47
CA ASN A 99 -3.47 -28.59 0.79
C ASN A 99 -2.62 -28.31 -0.46
N ILE A 100 -2.80 -29.09 -1.53
CA ILE A 100 -2.07 -28.90 -2.79
C ILE A 100 -2.58 -27.63 -3.49
N ASP A 101 -3.90 -27.48 -3.54
CA ASP A 101 -4.54 -26.32 -4.18
C ASP A 101 -4.14 -25.01 -3.48
N LEU A 102 -4.08 -24.99 -2.14
CA LEU A 102 -3.58 -23.86 -1.35
C LEU A 102 -2.10 -23.59 -1.60
N THR A 103 -1.28 -24.63 -1.68
CA THR A 103 0.16 -24.48 -1.94
C THR A 103 0.41 -23.83 -3.30
N LEU A 104 -0.35 -24.22 -4.34
CA LEU A 104 -0.26 -23.60 -5.66
C LEU A 104 -0.67 -22.12 -5.66
N VAL A 105 -1.65 -21.74 -4.83
CA VAL A 105 -2.06 -20.33 -4.67
C VAL A 105 -0.99 -19.51 -3.94
N ILE A 106 -0.28 -20.10 -2.98
CA ILE A 106 0.75 -19.44 -2.18
C ILE A 106 2.09 -19.38 -2.92
N ALA A 107 2.41 -20.37 -3.76
CA ALA A 107 3.66 -20.45 -4.53
C ALA A 107 4.10 -19.14 -5.22
N PRO A 108 3.23 -18.37 -5.93
CA PRO A 108 3.63 -17.11 -6.56
C PRO A 108 4.00 -15.99 -5.57
N PHE A 109 3.62 -16.11 -4.29
CA PHE A 109 4.01 -15.16 -3.25
C PHE A 109 5.44 -15.40 -2.74
N TRP A 110 6.03 -16.57 -3.01
CA TRP A 110 7.42 -16.86 -2.66
C TRP A 110 8.41 -16.29 -3.68
N ALA A 111 7.96 -16.02 -4.90
CA ALA A 111 8.79 -15.40 -5.92
C ALA A 111 8.92 -13.89 -5.70
N ASN A 112 10.13 -13.36 -5.92
CA ASN A 112 10.38 -11.92 -5.87
C ASN A 112 9.57 -11.18 -6.94
N PHE A 113 9.10 -9.98 -6.59
CA PHE A 113 8.29 -9.14 -7.49
C PHE A 113 8.99 -8.86 -8.83
N LEU A 114 10.31 -8.67 -8.81
CA LEU A 114 11.12 -8.44 -10.02
C LEU A 114 11.06 -9.62 -10.99
N GLU A 115 11.30 -10.84 -10.51
CA GLU A 115 11.20 -12.06 -11.32
C GLU A 115 9.83 -12.21 -11.96
N ARG A 116 8.78 -11.87 -11.21
CA ARG A 116 7.40 -11.94 -11.70
C ARG A 116 7.11 -10.92 -12.81
N ILE A 117 7.77 -9.75 -12.79
CA ILE A 117 7.67 -8.77 -13.88
C ILE A 117 8.45 -9.24 -15.11
N PHE A 118 9.69 -9.69 -14.92
CA PHE A 118 10.54 -10.12 -16.04
C PHE A 118 9.99 -11.36 -16.74
N GLY A 119 9.44 -12.32 -15.99
CA GLY A 119 8.86 -13.54 -16.55
C GLY A 119 7.64 -13.33 -17.45
N TRP A 120 7.05 -12.14 -17.48
CA TRP A 120 5.96 -11.77 -18.40
C TRP A 120 6.41 -10.90 -19.57
N ARG A 121 7.66 -10.40 -19.53
CA ARG A 121 8.24 -9.55 -20.58
C ARG A 121 9.11 -10.33 -21.58
N VAL A 122 9.32 -11.63 -21.36
CA VAL A 122 10.00 -12.55 -22.29
C VAL A 122 9.01 -13.12 -23.29
#